data_AF-A0A924DBL0-F1
#
_entry.id   AF-A0A924DBL0-F1
#
_cell.length_a   1.000
_cell.length_b   1.000
_cell.length_c   1.000
_cell.angle_alpha   90.00
_cell.angle_beta   90.00
_cell.angle_gamma   90.00
#
_symmetry.space_group_name_H-M   'P 1'
#
loop_
_entity.id
_entity.type
_entity.pdbx_description
1 polymer ?
#
loop_
_entity_poly.entity_id
_entity_poly.type
_entity_poly.pdbx_seq_one_letter_code
_entity_poly.pdbx_strand_id
1 'polypeptide(L)'
;MAEIVDNLLAKAIRDLGSRNVSLRQKAEWYLLERLEETTPALIASAEEEARKRPAMGTLFATTVGVGIGTAVVAVIAAVIGLLMLIHVDTCSGGCVGDLGLSGIFDPVREAYRWTSRRHQSVVKILTASEEVQVIPALLTAYRFSENGEAGVLRRKALNRLETLLPKVEAGGLPQSVERQLHALLYEINPKIVKGTLAALRQIGGRESLIAVERYIKANGGVYGSWGRRQDLLTEAILCRDTLQKRLARQDEHDTMLRASERPDNADTLLRPTFTTTPEPAEQLLRPSSSNDDSPS
;
A
#
# COMPACT_ATOMS: atom_id res chain seq x y z
N MET A 1 14.60 11.75 -34.92
CA MET A 1 13.34 11.77 -34.13
C MET A 1 13.56 12.44 -32.77
N ALA A 2 14.46 11.94 -31.90
CA ALA A 2 14.76 12.57 -30.60
C ALA A 2 15.16 14.06 -30.71
N GLU A 3 16.08 14.39 -31.62
CA GLU A 3 16.56 15.77 -31.83
C GLU A 3 15.47 16.75 -32.35
N ILE A 4 14.46 16.23 -33.05
CA ILE A 4 13.31 17.03 -33.52
C ILE A 4 12.35 17.29 -32.35
N VAL A 5 12.16 16.29 -31.49
CA VAL A 5 11.33 16.41 -30.29
C VAL A 5 11.97 17.40 -29.31
N ASP A 6 13.28 17.32 -29.08
CA ASP A 6 14.00 18.22 -28.18
C ASP A 6 13.95 19.68 -28.65
N ASN A 7 14.08 19.91 -29.96
CA ASN A 7 13.95 21.25 -30.54
C ASN A 7 12.52 21.82 -30.43
N LEU A 8 11.49 20.96 -30.57
CA LEU A 8 10.09 21.38 -30.41
C LEU A 8 9.73 21.63 -28.93
N LEU A 9 10.29 20.84 -28.01
CA LEU A 9 10.12 21.02 -26.57
C LEU A 9 10.82 22.30 -26.10
N ALA A 10 12.05 22.55 -26.57
CA ALA A 10 12.78 23.79 -26.30
C ALA A 10 12.05 25.03 -26.86
N LYS A 11 11.40 24.90 -28.02
CA LYS A 11 10.58 25.97 -28.61
C LYS A 11 9.30 26.22 -27.81
N ALA A 12 8.58 25.17 -27.41
CA ALA A 12 7.38 25.29 -26.58
C ALA A 12 7.68 25.93 -25.21
N ILE A 13 8.79 25.53 -24.57
CA ILE A 13 9.26 26.13 -23.31
C ILE A 13 9.58 27.62 -23.49
N ARG A 14 10.19 28.01 -24.62
CA ARG A 14 10.47 29.41 -24.94
C ARG A 14 9.19 30.21 -25.19
N ASP A 15 8.22 29.62 -25.89
CA ASP A 15 6.94 30.26 -26.22
C ASP A 15 6.01 30.41 -25.00
N LEU A 16 6.15 29.54 -23.99
CA LEU A 16 5.51 29.67 -22.66
C LEU A 16 5.95 30.92 -21.90
N GLY A 17 7.17 31.40 -22.13
CA GLY A 17 7.68 32.66 -21.58
C GLY A 17 7.26 33.91 -22.36
N SER A 18 6.56 33.76 -23.49
CA SER A 18 6.16 34.91 -24.30
C SER A 18 4.99 35.68 -23.68
N ARG A 19 4.98 37.02 -23.82
CA ARG A 19 3.86 37.88 -23.39
C ARG A 19 2.59 37.69 -24.24
N ASN A 20 2.68 36.94 -25.34
CA ASN A 20 1.54 36.69 -26.21
C ASN A 20 0.72 35.50 -25.70
N VAL A 21 -0.47 35.79 -25.18
CA VAL A 21 -1.40 34.80 -24.60
C VAL A 21 -1.73 33.67 -25.57
N SER A 22 -1.82 33.96 -26.88
CA SER A 22 -2.15 32.95 -27.88
C SER A 22 -1.01 31.94 -28.13
N LEU A 23 0.25 32.38 -28.03
CA LEU A 23 1.42 31.50 -28.16
C LEU A 23 1.58 30.64 -26.91
N ARG A 24 1.32 31.22 -25.74
CA ARG A 24 1.34 30.49 -24.48
C ARG A 24 0.27 29.40 -24.43
N GLN A 25 -0.96 29.71 -24.81
CA GLN A 25 -2.04 28.70 -24.87
C GLN A 25 -1.73 27.58 -25.87
N LYS A 26 -1.12 27.90 -27.02
CA LYS A 26 -0.68 26.88 -27.99
C LYS A 26 0.44 26.00 -27.44
N ALA A 27 1.40 26.59 -26.71
CA ALA A 27 2.48 25.85 -26.08
C ALA A 27 1.96 24.96 -24.92
N GLU A 28 1.02 25.44 -24.12
CA GLU A 28 0.35 24.66 -23.07
C GLU A 28 -0.42 23.47 -23.65
N TRP A 29 -1.19 23.69 -24.73
CA TRP A 29 -1.87 22.60 -25.44
C TRP A 29 -0.90 21.57 -26.02
N TYR A 30 0.17 22.03 -26.67
CA TYR A 30 1.18 21.15 -27.26
C TYR A 30 1.91 20.31 -26.21
N LEU A 31 2.23 20.87 -25.04
CA LEU A 31 2.83 20.10 -23.94
C LEU A 31 1.87 19.09 -23.34
N LEU A 32 0.58 19.42 -23.21
CA LEU A 32 -0.43 18.50 -22.70
C LEU A 32 -0.64 17.31 -23.66
N GLU A 33 -0.79 17.59 -24.95
CA GLU A 33 -0.91 16.56 -26.00
C GLU A 33 0.32 15.65 -26.03
N ARG A 34 1.52 16.23 -25.89
CA ARG A 34 2.76 15.44 -25.85
C ARG A 34 2.95 14.66 -24.55
N LEU A 35 2.47 15.17 -23.42
CA LEU A 35 2.44 14.42 -22.15
C LEU A 35 1.50 13.22 -22.26
N GLU A 36 0.35 13.39 -22.90
CA GLU A 36 -0.60 12.30 -23.15
C GLU A 36 0.00 11.22 -24.08
N GLU A 37 0.79 11.62 -25.09
CA GLU A 37 1.49 10.68 -25.97
C GLU A 37 2.70 9.99 -25.31
N THR A 38 3.41 10.66 -24.41
CA THR A 38 4.66 10.13 -23.80
C THR A 38 4.43 9.35 -22.51
N THR A 39 3.33 9.61 -21.82
CA THR A 39 2.92 8.85 -20.62
C THR A 39 2.81 7.34 -20.85
N PRO A 40 2.18 6.81 -21.93
CA PRO A 40 2.13 5.36 -22.15
C PRO A 40 3.51 4.75 -22.42
N ALA A 41 4.42 5.48 -23.07
CA ALA A 41 5.79 5.02 -23.31
C ALA A 41 6.62 4.99 -22.01
N LEU A 42 6.45 5.97 -21.13
CA LEU A 42 7.09 5.99 -19.81
C LEU A 42 6.54 4.91 -18.88
N ILE A 43 5.22 4.66 -18.93
CA ILE A 43 4.57 3.55 -18.21
C ILE A 43 5.10 2.21 -18.74
N ALA A 44 5.15 2.02 -20.06
CA ALA A 44 5.68 0.80 -20.68
C ALA A 44 7.16 0.58 -20.35
N SER A 45 7.98 1.63 -20.35
CA SER A 45 9.39 1.55 -19.95
C SER A 45 9.54 1.20 -18.48
N ALA A 46 8.70 1.76 -17.59
CA ALA A 46 8.71 1.43 -16.17
C ALA A 46 8.23 0.00 -15.89
N GLU A 47 7.24 -0.48 -16.65
CA GLU A 47 6.78 -1.87 -16.60
C GLU A 47 7.84 -2.86 -17.11
N GLU A 48 8.59 -2.49 -18.14
CA GLU A 48 9.68 -3.31 -18.67
C GLU A 48 10.87 -3.36 -17.68
N GLU A 49 11.21 -2.23 -17.05
CA GLU A 49 12.22 -2.16 -15.99
C GLU A 49 11.80 -3.00 -14.77
N ALA A 50 10.51 -3.00 -14.41
CA ALA A 50 9.95 -3.83 -13.35
C ALA A 50 9.99 -5.33 -13.68
N ARG A 51 9.75 -5.72 -14.94
CA ARG A 51 9.88 -7.12 -15.40
C ARG A 51 11.32 -7.63 -15.34
N LYS A 52 12.32 -6.77 -15.53
CA LYS A 52 13.74 -7.14 -15.46
C LYS A 52 14.23 -7.48 -14.04
N ARG A 53 13.41 -7.24 -13.00
CA ARG A 53 13.75 -7.54 -11.60
C ARG A 53 12.75 -8.53 -10.98
N PRO A 54 12.79 -9.82 -11.33
CA PRO A 54 11.79 -10.82 -10.93
C PRO A 54 11.81 -11.21 -9.43
N ALA A 55 12.67 -10.60 -8.61
CA ALA A 55 12.82 -10.97 -7.20
C ALA A 55 11.89 -10.22 -6.22
N MET A 56 11.03 -9.30 -6.68
CA MET A 56 10.07 -8.62 -5.80
C MET A 56 8.67 -8.61 -6.40
N GLY A 57 7.75 -9.28 -5.69
CA GLY A 57 6.42 -9.64 -6.16
C GLY A 57 5.43 -8.51 -6.45
N THR A 58 4.27 -8.94 -6.95
CA THR A 58 3.11 -8.20 -7.51
C THR A 58 2.54 -7.05 -6.67
N LEU A 59 2.91 -6.91 -5.39
CA LEU A 59 2.52 -5.78 -4.53
C LEU A 59 3.34 -4.50 -4.78
N PHE A 60 4.49 -4.61 -5.46
CA PHE A 60 5.28 -3.44 -5.86
C PHE A 60 4.63 -2.67 -7.00
N ALA A 61 3.92 -3.30 -7.93
CA ALA A 61 3.39 -2.63 -9.12
C ALA A 61 2.35 -1.53 -8.82
N THR A 62 1.46 -1.73 -7.84
CA THR A 62 0.43 -0.75 -7.49
C THR A 62 0.94 0.36 -6.56
N THR A 63 1.85 0.03 -5.63
CA THR A 63 2.46 1.01 -4.72
C THR A 63 3.54 1.85 -5.41
N VAL A 64 4.30 1.24 -6.33
CA VAL A 64 5.26 1.95 -7.18
C VAL A 64 4.55 2.71 -8.29
N GLY A 65 3.43 2.25 -8.85
CA GLY A 65 2.64 3.06 -9.80
C GLY A 65 2.14 4.38 -9.18
N VAL A 66 1.59 4.33 -7.97
CA VAL A 66 1.16 5.54 -7.23
C VAL A 66 2.37 6.35 -6.75
N GLY A 67 3.44 5.70 -6.31
CA GLY A 67 4.69 6.35 -5.88
C GLY A 67 5.46 7.04 -7.01
N ILE A 68 5.49 6.45 -8.20
CA ILE A 68 6.07 7.05 -9.42
C ILE A 68 5.17 8.19 -9.86
N GLY A 69 3.85 8.04 -9.84
CA GLY A 69 2.92 9.14 -10.16
C GLY A 69 3.15 10.36 -9.25
N THR A 70 3.25 10.15 -7.93
CA THR A 70 3.52 11.26 -6.99
C THR A 70 4.94 11.78 -7.09
N ALA A 71 5.95 10.93 -7.32
CA ALA A 71 7.33 11.36 -7.54
C ALA A 71 7.49 12.16 -8.83
N VAL A 72 6.85 11.75 -9.93
CA VAL A 72 6.86 12.47 -11.21
C VAL A 72 6.15 13.81 -11.06
N VAL A 73 4.99 13.86 -10.38
CA VAL A 73 4.32 15.13 -10.08
C VAL A 73 5.16 16.02 -9.17
N ALA A 74 5.86 15.47 -8.17
CA ALA A 74 6.74 16.22 -7.30
C ALA A 74 7.99 16.73 -8.03
N VAL A 75 8.57 15.94 -8.93
CA VAL A 75 9.70 16.33 -9.79
C VAL A 75 9.28 17.41 -10.78
N ILE A 76 8.10 17.27 -11.42
CA ILE A 76 7.54 18.31 -12.29
C ILE A 76 7.31 19.60 -11.50
N ALA A 77 6.72 19.52 -10.30
CA ALA A 77 6.54 20.68 -9.43
C ALA A 77 7.87 21.32 -8.98
N ALA A 78 8.88 20.51 -8.68
CA ALA A 78 10.21 20.98 -8.31
C ALA A 78 10.94 21.62 -9.49
N VAL A 79 10.83 21.05 -10.70
CA VAL A 79 11.40 21.59 -11.93
C VAL A 79 10.72 22.90 -12.31
N ILE A 80 9.39 22.98 -12.21
CA ILE A 80 8.64 24.23 -12.42
C ILE A 80 9.06 25.28 -11.36
N GLY A 81 9.20 24.88 -10.10
CA GLY A 81 9.69 25.75 -9.03
C GLY A 81 11.11 26.27 -9.29
N LEU A 82 12.03 25.40 -9.73
CA LEU A 82 13.40 25.76 -10.06
C LEU A 82 13.48 26.71 -11.27
N LEU A 83 12.71 26.43 -12.33
CA LEU A 83 12.63 27.28 -13.52
C LEU A 83 12.08 28.67 -13.20
N MET A 84 11.10 28.76 -12.30
CA MET A 84 10.57 30.03 -11.81
C MET A 84 11.61 30.80 -10.99
N LEU A 85 12.38 30.12 -10.13
CA LEU A 85 13.43 30.72 -9.32
C LEU A 85 14.55 31.31 -10.19
N ILE A 86 14.95 30.59 -11.24
CA ILE A 86 15.90 31.06 -12.25
C ILE A 86 15.37 32.28 -13.01
N HIS A 87 14.07 32.32 -13.32
CA HIS A 87 13.45 33.48 -13.98
C HIS A 87 13.39 34.73 -13.09
N VAL A 88 13.19 34.56 -11.78
CA VAL A 88 13.19 35.66 -10.80
C VAL A 88 14.58 36.29 -10.68
N ASP A 89 15.64 35.49 -10.65
CA ASP A 89 17.03 36.00 -10.59
C ASP A 89 17.46 36.71 -11.86
N THR A 90 16.97 36.32 -13.04
CA THR A 90 17.26 37.03 -14.30
C THR A 90 16.49 38.33 -14.49
N CYS A 91 15.47 38.60 -13.67
CA CYS A 91 14.63 39.79 -13.76
C CYS A 91 14.90 40.83 -12.65
N SER A 92 15.91 40.63 -11.79
CA SER A 92 16.19 41.51 -10.63
C SER A 92 16.84 42.87 -10.97
N GLY A 93 16.56 43.41 -12.16
CA GLY A 93 16.95 44.74 -12.59
C GLY A 93 15.84 45.77 -12.36
N GLY A 94 15.45 46.00 -11.10
CA GLY A 94 14.63 47.14 -10.68
C GLY A 94 13.11 46.93 -10.75
N CYS A 95 12.43 47.36 -9.68
CA CYS A 95 10.97 47.40 -9.47
C CYS A 95 10.32 46.11 -8.94
N VAL A 96 10.72 45.68 -7.74
CA VAL A 96 9.93 44.75 -6.91
C VAL A 96 8.85 45.55 -6.18
N GLY A 97 7.77 45.87 -6.90
CA GLY A 97 6.51 46.32 -6.32
C GLY A 97 5.54 45.15 -6.31
N ASP A 98 5.26 44.60 -5.13
CA ASP A 98 4.06 43.87 -4.66
C ASP A 98 3.20 43.06 -5.68
N LEU A 99 3.82 42.53 -6.73
CA LEU A 99 3.17 41.70 -7.74
C LEU A 99 3.12 40.26 -7.25
N GLY A 100 2.12 39.98 -6.42
CA GLY A 100 1.24 38.83 -6.58
C GLY A 100 1.89 37.45 -6.71
N LEU A 101 2.73 37.05 -5.76
CA LEU A 101 3.16 35.65 -5.61
C LEU A 101 1.98 34.67 -5.38
N SER A 102 0.77 35.16 -5.10
CA SER A 102 -0.43 34.33 -4.93
C SER A 102 -0.82 33.55 -6.19
N GLY A 103 -0.67 34.12 -7.38
CA GLY A 103 -1.12 33.49 -8.62
C GLY A 103 -0.28 32.29 -9.08
N ILE A 104 0.97 32.16 -8.60
CA ILE A 104 1.89 31.08 -9.02
C ILE A 104 1.60 29.78 -8.25
N PHE A 105 1.10 29.87 -7.02
CA PHE A 105 0.75 28.70 -6.21
C PHE A 105 -0.67 28.17 -6.45
N ASP A 106 -1.53 28.95 -7.11
CA ASP A 106 -2.91 28.56 -7.41
C ASP A 106 -3.04 27.25 -8.22
N PRO A 107 -2.27 27.00 -9.31
CA PRO A 107 -2.39 25.74 -10.06
C PRO A 107 -1.95 24.51 -9.25
N VAL A 108 -0.90 24.64 -8.42
CA VAL A 108 -0.44 23.56 -7.53
C VAL A 108 -1.49 23.29 -6.45
N ARG A 109 -2.09 24.35 -5.89
CA ARG A 109 -3.16 24.26 -4.91
C ARG A 109 -4.42 23.64 -5.50
N GLU A 110 -4.74 23.96 -6.76
CA GLU A 110 -5.88 23.41 -7.47
C GLU A 110 -5.68 21.95 -7.86
N ALA A 111 -4.48 21.57 -8.31
CA ALA A 111 -4.11 20.17 -8.54
C ALA A 111 -4.22 19.34 -7.25
N TYR A 112 -3.71 19.86 -6.12
CA TYR A 112 -3.85 19.22 -4.81
C TYR A 112 -5.31 19.08 -4.36
N ARG A 113 -6.13 20.12 -4.57
CA ARG A 113 -7.57 20.07 -4.29
C ARG A 113 -8.27 19.03 -5.15
N TRP A 114 -7.91 18.92 -6.42
CA TRP A 114 -8.52 17.97 -7.35
C TRP A 114 -8.18 16.53 -6.99
N THR A 115 -6.92 16.22 -6.70
CA THR A 115 -6.53 14.89 -6.22
C THR A 115 -7.23 14.58 -4.90
N SER A 116 -7.29 15.53 -3.96
CA SER A 116 -8.05 15.37 -2.72
C SER A 116 -9.52 15.03 -2.99
N ARG A 117 -10.23 15.77 -3.86
CA ARG A 117 -11.63 15.48 -4.21
C ARG A 117 -11.83 14.07 -4.76
N ARG A 118 -10.94 13.57 -5.62
CA ARG A 118 -11.02 12.19 -6.11
C ARG A 118 -10.86 11.16 -4.98
N HIS A 119 -9.86 11.34 -4.12
CA HIS A 119 -9.68 10.48 -2.94
C HIS A 119 -10.92 10.52 -2.03
N GLN A 120 -11.51 11.70 -1.83
CA GLN A 120 -12.73 11.84 -1.03
C GLN A 120 -13.92 11.09 -1.63
N SER A 121 -14.12 11.15 -2.95
CA SER A 121 -15.20 10.40 -3.61
C SER A 121 -15.00 8.89 -3.49
N VAL A 122 -13.77 8.41 -3.65
CA VAL A 122 -13.43 7.00 -3.43
C VAL A 122 -13.74 6.61 -1.99
N VAL A 123 -13.23 7.36 -1.00
CA VAL A 123 -13.49 7.08 0.42
C VAL A 123 -14.98 7.05 0.73
N LYS A 124 -15.80 7.94 0.14
CA LYS A 124 -17.27 7.89 0.32
C LYS A 124 -17.85 6.56 -0.14
N ILE A 125 -17.45 6.05 -1.30
CA ILE A 125 -17.89 4.75 -1.82
C ILE A 125 -17.38 3.63 -0.92
N LEU A 126 -16.10 3.67 -0.53
CA LEU A 126 -15.49 2.63 0.31
C LEU A 126 -16.08 2.60 1.73
N THR A 127 -16.53 3.73 2.27
CA THR A 127 -17.21 3.76 3.57
C THR A 127 -18.57 3.04 3.55
N ALA A 128 -19.18 2.88 2.38
CA ALA A 128 -20.39 2.08 2.20
C ALA A 128 -20.09 0.59 2.03
N SER A 129 -18.91 0.22 1.52
CA SER A 129 -18.51 -1.19 1.35
C SER A 129 -18.33 -1.91 2.69
N GLU A 130 -18.81 -3.15 2.78
CA GLU A 130 -18.68 -4.06 3.95
C GLU A 130 -17.43 -4.94 3.90
N GLU A 131 -16.64 -4.82 2.85
CA GLU A 131 -15.50 -5.70 2.61
C GLU A 131 -14.34 -5.41 3.57
N VAL A 132 -13.65 -6.45 4.04
CA VAL A 132 -12.45 -6.27 4.89
C VAL A 132 -11.30 -5.62 4.11
N GLN A 133 -11.30 -5.75 2.79
CA GLN A 133 -10.27 -5.22 1.89
C GLN A 133 -10.22 -3.69 1.85
N VAL A 134 -11.26 -2.98 2.30
CA VAL A 134 -11.26 -1.51 2.36
C VAL A 134 -10.56 -0.93 3.59
N ILE A 135 -10.19 -1.74 4.58
CA ILE A 135 -9.50 -1.28 5.79
C ILE A 135 -8.25 -0.43 5.49
N PRO A 136 -7.33 -0.80 4.57
CA PRO A 136 -6.15 0.01 4.27
C PRO A 136 -6.53 1.41 3.78
N ALA A 137 -7.51 1.52 2.89
CA ALA A 137 -7.98 2.80 2.39
C ALA A 137 -8.66 3.63 3.49
N LEU A 138 -9.45 3.00 4.36
CA LEU A 138 -10.08 3.67 5.50
C LEU A 138 -9.04 4.18 6.51
N LEU A 139 -7.95 3.43 6.74
CA LEU A 139 -6.83 3.86 7.57
C LEU A 139 -6.11 5.08 6.97
N THR A 140 -5.96 5.15 5.64
CA THR A 140 -5.42 6.36 4.99
C THR A 140 -6.37 7.55 5.16
N ALA A 141 -7.68 7.34 5.01
CA ALA A 141 -8.68 8.39 5.22
C ALA A 141 -8.75 8.87 6.68
N TYR A 142 -8.47 7.98 7.62
CA TYR A 142 -8.41 8.31 9.04
C TYR A 142 -7.32 9.34 9.36
N ARG A 143 -6.25 9.40 8.57
CA ARG A 143 -5.14 10.37 8.74
C ARG A 143 -5.45 11.77 8.21
N PHE A 144 -6.61 11.96 7.58
CA PHE A 144 -7.00 13.28 7.10
C PHE A 144 -7.23 14.26 8.26
N SER A 145 -7.09 15.55 7.96
CA SER A 145 -7.33 16.62 8.93
C SER A 145 -8.76 16.54 9.49
N GLU A 146 -8.92 16.85 10.78
CA GLU A 146 -10.22 16.97 11.44
C GLU A 146 -11.06 18.14 10.91
N ASN A 147 -10.45 19.08 10.19
CA ASN A 147 -11.09 20.31 9.76
C ASN A 147 -11.80 20.17 8.41
N GLY A 148 -12.94 20.84 8.26
CA GLY A 148 -13.71 20.91 7.02
C GLY A 148 -14.30 19.57 6.55
N GLU A 149 -14.41 19.40 5.23
CA GLU A 149 -14.97 18.19 4.61
C GLU A 149 -14.14 16.93 4.90
N ALA A 150 -12.82 17.09 5.04
CA ALA A 150 -11.89 16.02 5.39
C ALA A 150 -12.23 15.40 6.77
N GLY A 151 -12.63 16.23 7.73
CA GLY A 151 -13.06 15.76 9.06
C GLY A 151 -14.36 14.97 9.04
N VAL A 152 -15.28 15.28 8.12
CA VAL A 152 -16.50 14.48 7.92
C VAL A 152 -16.13 13.08 7.42
N LEU A 153 -15.20 12.99 6.48
CA LEU A 153 -14.73 11.71 5.95
C LEU A 153 -13.94 10.91 6.96
N ARG A 154 -13.06 11.57 7.75
CA ARG A 154 -12.36 10.92 8.87
C ARG A 154 -13.34 10.28 9.84
N ARG A 155 -14.42 11.00 10.22
CA ARG A 155 -15.47 10.46 11.10
C ARG A 155 -16.22 9.28 10.47
N LYS A 156 -16.56 9.35 9.18
CA LYS A 156 -17.19 8.23 8.47
C LYS A 156 -16.27 7.01 8.40
N ALA A 157 -14.99 7.21 8.08
CA ALA A 157 -13.99 6.16 8.05
C ALA A 157 -13.80 5.52 9.43
N LEU A 158 -13.78 6.34 10.49
CA LEU A 158 -13.70 5.89 11.88
C LEU A 158 -14.87 4.99 12.25
N ASN A 159 -16.10 5.45 12.04
CA ASN A 159 -17.31 4.66 12.31
C ASN A 159 -17.28 3.33 11.53
N ARG A 160 -16.77 3.36 10.31
CA ARG A 160 -16.65 2.16 9.49
C ARG A 160 -15.58 1.20 10.02
N LEU A 161 -14.40 1.72 10.37
CA LEU A 161 -13.32 0.94 10.98
C LEU A 161 -13.77 0.28 12.29
N GLU A 162 -14.56 0.97 13.12
CA GLU A 162 -15.13 0.40 14.34
C GLU A 162 -15.94 -0.88 14.05
N THR A 163 -16.66 -0.92 12.93
CA THR A 163 -17.47 -2.09 12.53
C THR A 163 -16.69 -3.18 11.82
N LEU A 164 -15.63 -2.82 11.06
CA LEU A 164 -14.88 -3.77 10.23
C LEU A 164 -13.70 -4.41 10.97
N LEU A 165 -13.01 -3.68 11.85
CA LEU A 165 -11.82 -4.20 12.55
C LEU A 165 -12.09 -5.50 13.35
N PRO A 166 -13.21 -5.65 14.07
CA PRO A 166 -13.51 -6.91 14.76
C PRO A 166 -13.77 -8.10 13.84
N LYS A 167 -14.10 -7.84 12.56
CA LYS A 167 -14.43 -8.85 11.54
C LYS A 167 -13.22 -9.31 10.72
N VAL A 168 -12.02 -8.83 11.03
CA VAL A 168 -10.82 -9.21 10.29
C VAL A 168 -10.46 -10.67 10.60
N GLU A 169 -10.35 -11.48 9.55
CA GLU A 169 -9.94 -12.88 9.63
C GLU A 169 -8.42 -13.03 9.49
N ALA A 170 -7.88 -14.15 10.00
CA ALA A 170 -6.45 -14.46 9.94
C ALA A 170 -5.97 -14.52 8.48
N GLY A 171 -4.88 -13.78 8.16
CA GLY A 171 -4.28 -13.76 6.82
C GLY A 171 -4.88 -12.74 5.83
N GLY A 172 -5.91 -11.98 6.23
CA GLY A 172 -6.59 -11.05 5.31
C GLY A 172 -5.93 -9.68 5.11
N LEU A 173 -4.95 -9.29 5.94
CA LEU A 173 -4.35 -7.96 5.89
C LEU A 173 -2.84 -7.99 5.63
N PRO A 174 -2.32 -7.05 4.81
CA PRO A 174 -0.88 -6.94 4.57
C PRO A 174 -0.14 -6.42 5.80
N GLN A 175 1.13 -6.80 5.96
CA GLN A 175 1.98 -6.40 7.10
C GLN A 175 2.11 -4.88 7.25
N SER A 176 2.04 -4.12 6.15
CA SER A 176 2.04 -2.65 6.18
C SER A 176 0.84 -2.07 6.94
N VAL A 177 -0.30 -2.75 6.92
CA VAL A 177 -1.51 -2.37 7.64
C VAL A 177 -1.40 -2.73 9.11
N GLU A 178 -0.81 -3.88 9.44
CA GLU A 178 -0.54 -4.28 10.83
C GLU A 178 0.27 -3.20 11.58
N ARG A 179 1.31 -2.64 10.94
CA ARG A 179 2.08 -1.52 11.52
C ARG A 179 1.25 -0.26 11.74
N GLN A 180 0.28 0.01 10.87
CA GLN A 180 -0.65 1.15 11.07
C GLN A 180 -1.61 0.88 12.23
N LEU A 181 -2.05 -0.36 12.40
CA LEU A 181 -2.86 -0.77 13.55
C LEU A 181 -2.09 -0.61 14.87
N HIS A 182 -0.77 -0.87 14.90
CA HIS A 182 0.04 -0.61 16.10
C HIS A 182 0.01 0.86 16.52
N ALA A 183 0.05 1.79 15.55
CA ALA A 183 -0.05 3.21 15.84
C ALA A 183 -1.44 3.57 16.40
N LEU A 184 -2.50 2.92 15.93
CA LEU A 184 -3.87 3.16 16.40
C LEU A 184 -4.12 2.71 17.85
N LEU A 185 -3.26 1.88 18.44
CA LEU A 185 -3.38 1.51 19.86
C LEU A 185 -3.23 2.72 20.79
N TYR A 186 -2.50 3.76 20.36
CA TYR A 186 -2.24 4.95 21.16
C TYR A 186 -3.20 6.10 20.89
N GLU A 187 -4.25 5.85 20.10
CA GLU A 187 -5.27 6.85 19.80
C GLU A 187 -6.16 7.17 21.00
N ILE A 188 -6.71 8.38 20.99
CA ILE A 188 -7.59 8.89 22.06
C ILE A 188 -8.94 8.14 22.05
N ASN A 189 -9.39 7.64 20.89
CA ASN A 189 -10.71 7.05 20.75
C ASN A 189 -10.74 5.58 21.24
N PRO A 190 -11.43 5.27 22.36
CA PRO A 190 -11.42 3.93 22.95
C PRO A 190 -12.06 2.87 22.04
N LYS A 191 -13.04 3.25 21.21
CA LYS A 191 -13.71 2.31 20.30
C LYS A 191 -12.77 1.80 19.21
N ILE A 192 -11.95 2.70 18.65
CA ILE A 192 -10.93 2.32 17.68
C ILE A 192 -9.90 1.42 18.34
N VAL A 193 -9.41 1.78 19.52
CA VAL A 193 -8.42 0.97 20.25
C VAL A 193 -8.97 -0.43 20.51
N LYS A 194 -10.22 -0.54 20.96
CA LYS A 194 -10.89 -1.84 21.16
C LYS A 194 -11.00 -2.63 19.86
N GLY A 195 -11.45 -2.01 18.77
CA GLY A 195 -11.52 -2.66 17.45
C GLY A 195 -10.14 -3.10 16.96
N THR A 196 -9.12 -2.27 17.19
CA THR A 196 -7.72 -2.56 16.84
C THR A 196 -7.19 -3.75 17.63
N LEU A 197 -7.41 -3.80 18.95
CA LEU A 197 -7.05 -4.96 19.78
C LEU A 197 -7.76 -6.24 19.32
N ALA A 198 -9.03 -6.15 18.91
CA ALA A 198 -9.77 -7.28 18.36
C ALA A 198 -9.18 -7.75 17.01
N ALA A 199 -8.82 -6.83 16.12
CA ALA A 199 -8.16 -7.14 14.85
C ALA A 199 -6.79 -7.78 15.08
N LEU A 200 -5.94 -7.16 15.92
CA LEU A 200 -4.62 -7.68 16.27
C LEU A 200 -4.71 -9.05 16.94
N ARG A 201 -5.75 -9.32 17.74
CA ARG A 201 -5.99 -10.66 18.27
C ARG A 201 -6.16 -11.69 17.16
N GLN A 202 -6.75 -11.36 16.02
CA GLN A 202 -6.97 -12.31 14.93
C GLN A 202 -5.76 -12.47 13.99
N ILE A 203 -5.12 -11.36 13.63
CA ILE A 203 -4.04 -11.36 12.61
C ILE A 203 -2.63 -11.22 13.18
N GLY A 204 -2.50 -10.72 14.40
CA GLY A 204 -1.24 -10.22 14.92
C GLY A 204 -0.18 -11.31 15.07
N GLY A 205 1.05 -10.94 14.72
CA GLY A 205 2.24 -11.76 14.92
C GLY A 205 3.08 -11.32 16.14
N ARG A 206 4.38 -11.64 16.09
CA ARG A 206 5.34 -11.32 17.16
C ARG A 206 5.50 -9.82 17.39
N GLU A 207 5.48 -9.01 16.32
CA GLU A 207 5.53 -7.54 16.42
C GLU A 207 4.29 -6.97 17.14
N SER A 208 3.11 -7.51 16.82
CA SER A 208 1.86 -7.14 17.49
C SER A 208 1.87 -7.44 18.98
N LEU A 209 2.45 -8.58 19.40
CA LEU A 209 2.59 -8.89 20.82
C LEU A 209 3.39 -7.81 21.56
N ILE A 210 4.53 -7.39 20.99
CA ILE A 210 5.38 -6.34 21.57
C ILE A 210 4.62 -5.01 21.66
N ALA A 211 3.85 -4.65 20.62
CA ALA A 211 3.06 -3.43 20.62
C ALA A 211 1.97 -3.44 21.71
N VAL A 212 1.27 -4.57 21.88
CA VAL A 212 0.24 -4.74 22.92
C VAL A 212 0.85 -4.70 24.32
N GLU A 213 2.02 -5.32 24.54
CA GLU A 213 2.73 -5.27 25.83
C GLU A 213 3.17 -3.84 26.19
N ARG A 214 3.69 -3.09 25.21
CA ARG A 214 4.01 -1.66 25.40
C ARG A 214 2.75 -0.85 25.73
N TYR A 215 1.63 -1.14 25.07
CA TYR A 215 0.36 -0.48 25.34
C TYR A 215 -0.14 -0.76 26.77
N ILE A 216 -0.08 -2.02 27.22
CA ILE A 216 -0.44 -2.41 28.60
C ILE A 216 0.47 -1.70 29.60
N LYS A 217 1.79 -1.70 29.37
CA LYS A 217 2.75 -1.02 30.26
C LYS A 217 2.50 0.49 30.35
N ALA A 218 2.19 1.14 29.23
CA ALA A 218 1.91 2.57 29.18
C ALA A 218 0.62 2.96 29.91
N ASN A 219 -0.39 2.08 29.91
CA ASN A 219 -1.70 2.37 30.49
C ASN A 219 -1.94 1.72 31.86
N GLY A 220 -1.12 0.75 32.27
CA GLY A 220 -1.22 0.04 33.55
C GLY A 220 -0.56 0.76 34.73
N GLY A 221 -0.09 1.99 34.56
CA GLY A 221 0.48 2.81 35.63
C GLY A 221 -0.56 3.22 36.69
N VAL A 222 -0.15 3.18 37.96
CA VAL A 222 -0.97 3.15 39.19
C VAL A 222 -1.85 4.39 39.45
N TYR A 223 -1.75 5.48 38.69
CA TYR A 223 -2.49 6.71 38.97
C TYR A 223 -3.07 7.35 37.71
N GLY A 224 -4.41 7.38 37.57
CA GLY A 224 -5.06 8.51 36.90
C GLY A 224 -6.30 8.29 36.03
N SER A 225 -6.74 7.08 35.67
CA SER A 225 -7.86 6.93 34.72
C SER A 225 -8.78 5.73 35.03
N TRP A 226 -9.43 5.79 36.19
CA TRP A 226 -10.09 4.69 36.90
C TRP A 226 -11.47 4.23 36.35
N GLY A 227 -11.60 4.01 35.04
CA GLY A 227 -12.81 3.31 34.57
C GLY A 227 -12.78 2.97 33.10
N ARG A 228 -12.87 3.99 32.24
CA ARG A 228 -12.94 3.76 30.78
C ARG A 228 -11.71 3.11 30.16
N ARG A 229 -10.55 3.20 30.83
CA ARG A 229 -9.32 2.51 30.39
C ARG A 229 -9.17 1.11 30.96
N GLN A 230 -9.93 0.75 32.00
CA GLN A 230 -9.87 -0.59 32.60
C GLN A 230 -10.38 -1.64 31.62
N ASP A 231 -11.48 -1.34 30.92
CA ASP A 231 -12.05 -2.22 29.89
C ASP A 231 -11.04 -2.46 28.75
N LEU A 232 -10.36 -1.41 28.29
CA LEU A 232 -9.35 -1.52 27.25
C LEU A 232 -8.11 -2.29 27.72
N LEU A 233 -7.68 -2.09 28.96
CA LEU A 233 -6.60 -2.86 29.56
C LEU A 233 -6.95 -4.34 29.66
N THR A 234 -8.17 -4.66 30.05
CA THR A 234 -8.67 -6.04 30.12
C THR A 234 -8.66 -6.68 28.74
N GLU A 235 -9.19 -5.99 27.73
CA GLU A 235 -9.15 -6.45 26.33
C GLU A 235 -7.71 -6.59 25.81
N ALA A 236 -6.80 -5.70 26.19
CA ALA A 236 -5.39 -5.76 25.81
C ALA A 236 -4.68 -6.97 26.44
N ILE A 237 -4.96 -7.28 27.71
CA ILE A 237 -4.44 -8.48 28.40
C ILE A 237 -4.95 -9.75 27.70
N LEU A 238 -6.25 -9.82 27.38
CA LEU A 238 -6.82 -10.93 26.63
C LEU A 238 -6.17 -11.08 25.23
N CYS A 239 -5.93 -9.96 24.54
CA CYS A 239 -5.24 -9.93 23.26
C CYS A 239 -3.79 -10.45 23.40
N ARG A 240 -3.05 -10.02 24.41
CA ARG A 240 -1.69 -10.50 24.69
C ARG A 240 -1.68 -12.01 24.93
N ASP A 241 -2.54 -12.52 25.81
CA ASP A 241 -2.52 -13.93 26.19
C ASP A 241 -2.92 -14.84 25.01
N THR A 242 -3.85 -14.38 24.16
CA THR A 242 -4.23 -15.10 22.94
C THR A 242 -3.13 -15.09 21.88
N LEU A 243 -2.43 -13.96 21.71
CA LEU A 243 -1.26 -13.87 20.84
C LEU A 243 -0.11 -14.77 21.31
N GLN A 244 0.20 -14.78 22.61
CA GLN A 244 1.23 -15.66 23.19
C GLN A 244 0.90 -17.14 22.96
N LYS A 245 -0.34 -17.57 23.20
CA LYS A 245 -0.77 -18.95 22.93
C LYS A 245 -0.65 -19.32 21.45
N ARG A 246 -0.98 -18.39 20.54
CA ARG A 246 -0.84 -18.63 19.10
C ARG A 246 0.62 -18.77 18.70
N LEU A 247 1.49 -17.87 19.15
CA LEU A 247 2.92 -17.91 18.85
C LEU A 247 3.58 -19.17 19.42
N ALA A 248 3.21 -19.60 20.63
CA ALA A 248 3.71 -20.84 21.21
C ALA A 248 3.33 -22.07 20.37
N ARG A 249 2.10 -22.13 19.84
CA ARG A 249 1.68 -23.20 18.91
C ARG A 249 2.43 -23.13 17.59
N GLN A 250 2.70 -21.94 17.07
CA GLN A 250 3.49 -21.77 15.84
C GLN A 250 4.92 -22.26 16.06
N ASP A 251 5.56 -21.89 17.17
CA ASP A 251 6.91 -22.37 17.51
C ASP A 251 6.93 -23.90 17.69
N GLU A 252 5.89 -24.49 18.30
CA GLU A 252 5.73 -25.95 18.41
C GLU A 252 5.57 -26.62 17.04
N HIS A 253 4.75 -26.07 16.15
CA HIS A 253 4.60 -26.58 14.79
C HIS A 253 5.90 -26.46 13.97
N ASP A 254 6.62 -25.35 14.09
CA ASP A 254 7.89 -25.14 13.39
C ASP A 254 8.97 -26.12 13.88
N THR A 255 9.00 -26.45 15.17
CA THR A 255 9.94 -27.45 15.71
C THR A 255 9.61 -28.87 15.26
N MET A 256 8.33 -29.24 15.12
CA MET A 256 7.92 -30.54 14.59
C MET A 256 8.33 -30.73 13.11
N LEU A 257 8.29 -29.67 12.31
CA LEU A 257 8.72 -29.73 10.91
C LEU A 257 10.24 -29.83 10.78
N ARG A 258 11.01 -29.22 11.69
CA ARG A 258 12.47 -29.29 11.71
C ARG A 258 13.05 -30.61 12.20
N ALA A 259 12.28 -31.46 12.88
CA ALA A 259 12.74 -32.78 13.29
C ALA A 259 13.01 -33.75 12.11
N SER A 260 12.70 -33.35 10.86
CA SER A 260 12.97 -34.12 9.64
C SER A 260 14.20 -33.66 8.83
N GLU A 261 14.80 -32.50 9.16
CA GLU A 261 16.07 -32.07 8.56
C GLU A 261 17.22 -32.81 9.22
N ARG A 262 17.43 -34.02 8.71
CA ARG A 262 18.52 -34.93 9.07
C ARG A 262 19.87 -34.22 8.80
N PRO A 263 20.76 -34.10 9.81
CA PRO A 263 22.08 -33.50 9.62
C PRO A 263 22.93 -34.34 8.66
N ASP A 264 23.96 -33.72 8.09
CA ASP A 264 24.89 -34.16 7.04
C ASP A 264 25.60 -35.53 7.20
N ASN A 265 25.12 -36.39 8.09
CA ASN A 265 25.34 -37.83 8.08
C ASN A 265 24.16 -38.55 7.41
N ALA A 266 23.84 -38.15 6.18
CA ALA A 266 23.12 -39.03 5.24
C ALA A 266 24.10 -40.06 4.63
N ASP A 267 24.98 -40.63 5.44
CA ASP A 267 25.70 -41.84 5.04
C ASP A 267 24.66 -42.93 4.84
N THR A 268 24.49 -43.33 3.58
CA THR A 268 23.66 -44.47 3.16
C THR A 268 22.20 -44.40 3.60
N LEU A 269 21.40 -43.59 2.90
CA LEU A 269 20.07 -44.07 2.53
C LEU A 269 20.29 -45.29 1.62
N LEU A 270 20.35 -46.48 2.21
CA LEU A 270 20.16 -47.73 1.52
C LEU A 270 18.79 -47.63 0.82
N ARG A 271 18.78 -47.22 -0.45
CA ARG A 271 17.76 -47.72 -1.36
C ARG A 271 17.90 -49.23 -1.25
N PRO A 272 16.91 -49.99 -0.77
CA PRO A 272 16.88 -51.40 -1.12
C PRO A 272 16.87 -51.41 -2.65
N THR A 273 18.02 -51.72 -3.23
CA THR A 273 18.10 -52.21 -4.59
C THR A 273 17.41 -53.55 -4.54
N PHE A 274 16.07 -53.53 -4.59
CA PHE A 274 15.37 -54.63 -5.20
C PHE A 274 15.89 -54.63 -6.63
N THR A 275 16.85 -55.52 -6.86
CA THR A 275 17.25 -55.98 -8.17
C THR A 275 16.02 -56.58 -8.79
N THR A 276 15.18 -55.75 -9.38
CA THR A 276 14.21 -56.17 -10.38
C THR A 276 15.05 -56.64 -11.56
N THR A 277 15.10 -57.96 -11.71
CA THR A 277 15.44 -58.65 -12.93
C THR A 277 14.76 -57.92 -14.09
N PRO A 278 15.45 -57.61 -15.20
CA PRO A 278 14.83 -56.95 -16.33
C PRO A 278 13.85 -57.92 -17.00
N GLU A 279 12.60 -57.93 -16.55
CA GLU A 279 11.51 -58.48 -17.33
C GLU A 279 11.13 -57.47 -18.44
N PRO A 280 10.94 -57.95 -19.68
CA PRO A 280 10.67 -57.09 -20.82
C PRO A 280 9.37 -56.31 -20.65
N ALA A 281 9.45 -55.02 -21.00
CA ALA A 281 8.41 -54.00 -20.85
C ALA A 281 7.21 -54.17 -21.82
N GLU A 282 6.61 -55.35 -21.89
CA GLU A 282 5.49 -55.64 -22.81
C GLU A 282 4.14 -55.93 -22.13
N GLN A 283 4.03 -55.82 -20.79
CA GLN A 283 2.79 -56.21 -20.10
C GLN A 283 2.19 -55.21 -19.11
N LEU A 284 2.51 -53.92 -19.23
CA LEU A 284 1.76 -52.89 -18.50
C LEU A 284 1.04 -52.03 -19.52
N LEU A 285 -0.30 -52.12 -19.51
CA LEU A 285 -1.30 -51.47 -20.39
C LEU A 285 -1.94 -52.41 -21.43
N ARG A 286 -2.65 -53.44 -20.97
CA ARG A 286 -3.92 -53.79 -21.63
C ARG A 286 -5.06 -53.38 -20.72
N PRO A 287 -5.91 -52.40 -21.10
CA PRO A 287 -7.17 -52.20 -20.43
C PRO A 287 -8.00 -53.48 -20.60
N SER A 288 -8.34 -54.12 -19.50
CA SER A 288 -9.36 -55.17 -19.48
C SER A 288 -10.70 -54.53 -19.80
N SER A 289 -11.02 -54.43 -21.09
CA SER A 289 -12.39 -54.23 -21.57
C SER A 289 -13.16 -55.53 -21.36
N SER A 290 -13.75 -55.70 -20.18
CA SER A 290 -14.98 -56.48 -19.98
C SER A 290 -16.11 -55.44 -19.99
N ASN A 291 -16.72 -55.14 -21.13
CA ASN A 291 -17.71 -55.96 -21.85
C ASN A 291 -18.91 -56.34 -20.97
N ASP A 292 -20.07 -55.93 -21.46
CA ASP A 292 -21.44 -56.36 -21.15
C ASP A 292 -22.02 -56.05 -19.77
N ASP A 293 -22.99 -55.14 -19.76
CA ASP A 293 -24.37 -55.52 -19.43
C ASP A 293 -25.38 -54.46 -19.90
N SER A 294 -25.98 -54.72 -21.06
CA SER A 294 -27.30 -54.25 -21.46
C SER A 294 -27.92 -55.37 -22.29
N PRO A 295 -28.92 -56.06 -21.74
CA PRO A 295 -30.30 -55.87 -22.21
C PRO A 295 -31.26 -55.78 -21.01
N SER A 296 -32.28 -54.94 -20.98
CA SER A 296 -33.48 -55.00 -21.81
C SER A 296 -34.31 -53.73 -21.60
#